data_AF-A0A535RMK8-F1
#
_entry.id   AF-A0A535RMK8-F1
#
_cell.length_a   1.000
_cell.length_b   1.000
_cell.length_c   1.000
_cell.angle_alpha   90.00
_cell.angle_beta   90.00
_cell.angle_gamma   90.00
#
_symmetry.space_group_name_H-M   'P 1'
#
loop_
_entity.id
_entity.type
_entity.pdbx_description
1 polymer ?
#
loop_
_entity_poly.entity_id
_entity_poly.type
_entity_poly.pdbx_seq_one_letter_code
_entity_poly.pdbx_strand_id
1 'polypeptide(L)'
;REEQLREIAHRVAGRVRATQQAVTLEPMLAYERRIVHLALQDDRDVRTESVGIDPNRRVVVLPKRAGPAPARPQRSFSPTAPRPGYPRRPGTGGSRPPFRRTFGPRP
;
A
#
# COMPACT_ATOMS: atom_id res chain seq x y z
N ARG A 1 -22.48 -11.56 22.87
CA ARG A 1 -21.73 -10.91 21.76
C ARG A 1 -20.22 -10.87 22.03
N GLU A 2 -19.77 -10.66 23.26
CA GLU A 2 -18.34 -10.68 23.60
C GLU A 2 -17.66 -12.00 23.23
N GLU A 3 -18.33 -13.14 23.46
CA GLU A 3 -17.84 -14.47 23.10
C GLU A 3 -17.58 -14.60 21.59
N GLN A 4 -18.49 -14.12 20.74
CA GLN A 4 -18.32 -14.14 19.28
C GLN A 4 -17.08 -13.35 18.84
N LEU A 5 -16.81 -12.19 19.47
CA LEU A 5 -15.62 -11.40 19.18
C LEU A 5 -14.34 -12.12 19.61
N ARG A 6 -14.37 -12.82 20.75
CA ARG A 6 -13.26 -13.66 21.21
C ARG A 6 -13.00 -14.82 20.25
N GLU A 7 -14.06 -15.50 19.79
CA GLU A 7 -13.95 -16.59 18.81
C GLU A 7 -13.35 -16.11 17.49
N ILE A 8 -13.83 -14.96 16.97
CA ILE A 8 -13.26 -14.34 15.76
C ILE A 8 -11.78 -14.00 15.98
N ALA A 9 -11.45 -13.41 17.12
CA ALA A 9 -10.08 -13.05 17.48
C ALA A 9 -9.16 -14.26 17.51
N HIS A 10 -9.54 -15.34 18.21
CA HIS A 10 -8.76 -16.58 18.28
C HIS A 10 -8.64 -17.27 16.92
N ARG A 11 -9.72 -17.27 16.11
CA ARG A 11 -9.70 -17.83 14.75
C ARG A 11 -8.72 -17.08 13.85
N VAL A 12 -8.70 -15.75 13.94
CA VAL A 12 -7.74 -14.91 13.18
C VAL A 12 -6.32 -15.09 13.71
N ALA A 13 -6.12 -15.14 15.02
CA ALA A 13 -4.81 -15.39 15.62
C ALA A 13 -4.23 -16.74 15.20
N GLY A 14 -5.04 -17.81 15.18
CA GLY A 14 -4.65 -19.12 14.67
C GLY A 14 -4.24 -19.07 13.20
N ARG A 15 -4.98 -18.31 12.38
CA ARG A 15 -4.61 -18.10 10.97
C ARG A 15 -3.30 -17.34 10.81
N VAL A 16 -3.10 -16.26 11.56
CA VAL A 16 -1.87 -15.44 11.56
C VAL A 16 -0.67 -16.27 12.00
N ARG A 17 -0.83 -17.13 13.01
CA ARG A 17 0.21 -18.07 13.46
C ARG A 17 0.57 -19.07 12.37
N ALA A 18 -0.41 -19.59 11.64
CA ALA A 18 -0.19 -20.57 10.58
C ALA A 18 0.41 -19.95 9.31
N THR A 19 -0.07 -18.79 8.88
CA THR A 19 0.38 -18.14 7.63
C THR A 19 1.58 -17.21 7.84
N GLN A 20 1.87 -16.81 9.09
CA GLN A 20 2.86 -15.78 9.42
C GLN A 20 2.60 -14.46 8.67
N GLN A 21 1.33 -14.19 8.35
CA GLN A 21 0.90 -12.97 7.67
C GLN A 21 0.01 -12.13 8.58
N ALA A 22 0.23 -10.82 8.56
CA ALA A 22 -0.64 -9.89 9.27
C ALA A 22 -2.05 -9.89 8.65
N VAL A 23 -3.07 -9.94 9.50
CA VAL A 23 -4.48 -9.93 9.08
C VAL A 23 -5.15 -8.69 9.67
N THR A 24 -5.87 -7.95 8.83
CA THR A 24 -6.66 -6.80 9.26
C THR A 24 -8.11 -7.24 9.47
N LEU A 25 -8.62 -7.01 10.67
CA LEU A 25 -10.02 -7.24 11.02
C LEU A 25 -10.92 -6.12 10.49
N GLU A 26 -12.22 -6.36 10.58
CA GLU A 26 -13.24 -5.37 10.26
C GLU A 26 -13.19 -4.19 11.26
N PRO A 27 -13.59 -2.97 10.84
CA PRO A 27 -13.75 -1.86 11.76
C PRO A 27 -14.83 -2.16 12.80
N MET A 28 -14.53 -1.90 14.08
CA MET A 28 -15.39 -2.25 15.24
C MET A 28 -15.51 -1.07 16.22
N LEU A 29 -16.56 -1.08 17.04
CA LEU A 29 -16.78 -0.08 18.10
C LEU A 29 -15.65 -0.14 19.15
N ALA A 30 -15.46 0.96 19.89
CA ALA A 30 -14.39 1.09 20.88
C ALA A 30 -14.33 -0.04 21.92
N TYR A 31 -15.50 -0.51 22.35
CA TYR A 31 -15.64 -1.61 23.30
C TYR A 31 -15.24 -2.96 22.69
N GLU A 32 -15.59 -3.21 21.43
CA GLU A 32 -15.33 -4.48 20.74
C GLU A 32 -13.82 -4.68 20.50
N ARG A 33 -13.13 -3.64 20.03
CA ARG A 33 -11.66 -3.68 19.88
C ARG A 33 -10.93 -3.84 21.22
N ARG A 34 -11.50 -3.36 22.34
CA ARG A 34 -10.95 -3.61 23.67
C ARG A 34 -11.05 -5.09 24.04
N ILE A 35 -12.17 -5.74 23.75
CA ILE A 35 -12.33 -7.19 23.98
C ILE A 35 -11.31 -7.97 23.17
N VAL A 36 -11.13 -7.64 21.89
CA VAL A 36 -10.13 -8.30 21.02
C VAL A 36 -8.71 -8.09 21.54
N HIS A 37 -8.35 -6.86 21.93
CA HIS A 37 -7.05 -6.58 22.52
C HIS A 37 -6.81 -7.39 23.79
N LEU A 38 -7.79 -7.46 24.71
CA LEU A 38 -7.68 -8.23 25.95
C LEU A 38 -7.61 -9.75 25.69
N ALA A 39 -8.42 -10.26 24.76
CA ALA A 39 -8.46 -11.69 24.43
C ALA A 39 -7.14 -12.19 23.84
N LEU A 40 -6.49 -11.36 23.00
CA LEU A 40 -5.21 -11.68 22.36
C LEU A 40 -4.00 -11.12 23.13
N GLN A 41 -4.19 -10.51 24.29
CA GLN A 41 -3.09 -9.96 25.10
C GLN A 41 -2.23 -11.07 25.73
N ASP A 42 -2.86 -12.21 26.03
CA ASP A 42 -2.21 -13.37 26.66
C ASP A 42 -1.42 -14.22 25.64
N ASP A 43 -1.78 -14.11 24.36
CA ASP A 43 -1.14 -14.87 23.28
C ASP A 43 0.33 -14.42 23.06
N ARG A 44 1.27 -15.37 23.15
CA ARG A 44 2.70 -15.09 22.95
C ARG A 44 3.13 -15.07 21.49
N ASP A 45 2.31 -15.59 20.58
CA ASP A 45 2.62 -15.76 19.16
C ASP A 45 2.13 -14.62 18.27
N VAL A 46 1.18 -13.80 18.76
CA VAL A 46 0.57 -12.69 18.01
C VAL A 46 0.64 -11.38 18.79
N ARG A 47 0.44 -10.28 18.08
CA ARG A 47 0.31 -8.92 18.62
C ARG A 47 -0.86 -8.25 17.93
N THR A 48 -1.58 -7.40 18.64
CA THR A 48 -2.67 -6.61 18.06
C THR A 48 -2.32 -5.12 18.10
N GLU A 49 -2.66 -4.41 17.03
CA GLU A 49 -2.49 -2.96 16.93
C GLU A 49 -3.73 -2.36 16.27
N SER A 50 -4.18 -1.22 16.79
CA SER A 50 -5.37 -0.56 16.28
C SER A 50 -4.97 0.62 15.39
N VAL A 51 -5.25 0.50 14.09
CA VAL A 51 -4.82 1.44 13.05
C VAL A 51 -6.03 2.15 12.46
N GLY A 52 -5.90 3.46 12.25
CA GLY A 52 -6.96 4.32 11.70
C GLY A 52 -7.63 5.21 12.74
N ILE A 53 -8.62 5.97 12.27
CA ILE A 53 -9.33 7.00 13.02
C ILE A 53 -10.76 6.52 13.29
N ASP A 54 -11.28 6.77 14.49
CA ASP A 54 -12.66 6.46 14.85
C ASP A 54 -13.63 7.23 13.93
N PRO A 55 -14.73 6.63 13.42
CA PRO A 55 -15.26 5.29 13.72
C PRO A 55 -14.75 4.16 12.81
N ASN A 56 -13.97 4.46 11.77
CA ASN A 56 -13.45 3.48 10.80
C ASN A 56 -12.16 2.79 11.28
N ARG A 57 -11.91 2.76 12.59
CA ARG A 57 -10.67 2.23 13.15
C ARG A 57 -10.68 0.71 13.11
N ARG A 58 -9.59 0.14 12.58
CA ARG A 58 -9.45 -1.31 12.34
C ARG A 58 -8.46 -1.91 13.32
N VAL A 59 -8.63 -3.19 13.64
CA VAL A 59 -7.65 -3.95 14.44
C VAL A 59 -6.80 -4.78 13.48
N VAL A 60 -5.49 -4.62 13.56
CA VAL A 60 -4.50 -5.38 12.81
C VAL A 60 -3.89 -6.40 13.76
N VAL A 61 -3.89 -7.67 13.37
CA VAL A 61 -3.24 -8.76 14.10
C VAL A 61 -1.96 -9.12 13.37
N LEU A 62 -0.82 -8.95 14.04
CA LEU A 62 0.51 -9.22 13.53
C LEU A 62 1.11 -10.46 14.20
N PRO A 63 1.84 -11.32 13.48
CA PRO A 63 2.60 -12.40 14.10
C PRO A 63 3.82 -11.83 14.84
N LYS A 64 4.05 -12.26 16.08
CA LYS A 64 5.20 -11.81 16.89
C LYS A 64 6.49 -12.53 16.49
N ARG A 65 6.39 -13.81 16.13
CA ARG A 65 7.53 -14.62 15.70
C ARG A 65 7.59 -14.66 14.18
N ALA A 66 8.02 -13.56 13.55
CA ALA A 66 8.40 -13.61 12.15
C ALA A 66 9.59 -14.56 11.99
N GLY A 67 9.33 -15.84 11.67
CA GLY A 67 10.33 -16.67 11.01
C GLY A 67 10.83 -15.92 9.77
N PRO A 68 12.08 -16.17 9.31
CA PRO A 68 12.67 -15.42 8.21
C PRO A 68 11.65 -15.34 7.08
N ALA A 69 11.20 -14.11 6.79
CA ALA A 69 10.13 -13.85 5.86
C ALA A 69 10.39 -14.68 4.59
N PRO A 70 9.40 -15.40 4.04
CA PRO A 70 9.61 -16.10 2.78
C PRO A 70 10.10 -15.05 1.82
N ALA A 71 11.33 -15.23 1.32
CA ALA A 71 12.00 -14.28 0.46
C ALA A 71 11.01 -13.94 -0.64
N ARG A 72 10.37 -12.75 -0.54
CA ARG A 72 9.51 -12.28 -1.60
C ARG A 72 10.44 -12.25 -2.79
N PRO A 73 10.21 -13.02 -3.87
CA PRO A 73 11.00 -12.84 -5.06
C PRO A 73 10.74 -11.39 -5.43
N GLN A 74 11.73 -10.55 -5.20
CA GLN A 74 11.71 -9.15 -5.56
C GLN A 74 11.57 -9.22 -7.06
N ARG A 75 10.32 -9.08 -7.53
CA ARG A 75 9.95 -9.28 -8.91
C ARG A 75 10.94 -8.43 -9.67
N SER A 76 11.88 -9.09 -10.34
CA SER A 76 12.94 -8.46 -11.07
C SER A 76 12.24 -7.78 -12.23
N PHE A 77 11.81 -6.55 -12.00
CA PHE A 77 11.46 -5.63 -13.06
C PHE A 77 12.76 -5.42 -13.83
N SER A 78 13.05 -6.32 -14.77
CA SER A 78 14.07 -6.09 -15.77
C SER A 78 13.60 -4.90 -16.60
N PRO A 79 14.26 -3.73 -16.54
CA PRO A 79 13.89 -2.63 -17.41
C PRO A 79 14.20 -3.03 -18.86
N THR A 80 13.12 -3.27 -19.60
CA THR A 80 12.88 -2.85 -20.99
C THR A 80 14.06 -2.97 -21.96
N ALA A 81 13.94 -3.97 -22.85
CA ALA A 81 14.66 -4.04 -24.11
C ALA A 81 14.69 -2.68 -24.87
N PRO A 82 15.76 -2.38 -25.63
CA PRO A 82 15.82 -1.18 -26.45
C PRO A 82 14.70 -1.21 -27.51
N ARG A 83 13.91 -0.14 -27.58
CA ARG A 83 12.87 0.04 -28.61
C ARG A 83 13.53 0.13 -29.99
N PRO A 84 13.06 -0.60 -31.01
CA PRO A 84 13.57 -0.42 -32.38
C PRO A 84 13.18 0.97 -32.90
N GLY A 85 14.15 1.67 -33.47
CA GLY A 85 14.01 3.05 -33.94
C GLY A 85 12.98 3.18 -35.07
N TYR A 86 12.12 4.18 -34.96
CA TYR A 86 11.21 4.57 -36.04
C TYR A 86 12.01 5.33 -37.12
N PRO A 87 11.77 5.09 -38.42
CA PRO A 87 12.43 5.84 -39.48
C PRO A 87 11.94 7.30 -39.49
N ARG A 88 12.88 8.25 -39.55
CA ARG A 88 12.61 9.66 -39.74
C ARG A 88 11.98 9.88 -41.13
N ARG A 89 10.71 10.28 -41.15
CA ARG A 89 10.03 10.79 -42.34
C ARG A 89 10.58 12.18 -42.69
N PRO A 90 11.07 12.45 -43.91
CA PRO A 90 11.48 13.80 -44.30
C PRO A 90 10.24 14.68 -44.51
N GLY A 91 10.18 15.79 -43.78
CA GLY A 91 9.13 16.80 -43.89
C GLY A 91 9.53 17.89 -44.87
N THR A 92 8.78 17.96 -45.96
CA THR A 92 8.81 18.95 -47.03
C THR A 92 8.22 20.30 -46.58
N GLY A 93 8.92 21.41 -46.88
CA GLY A 93 8.32 22.69 -47.33
C GLY A 93 7.75 23.68 -46.30
N GLY A 94 8.06 24.97 -46.48
CA GLY A 94 7.10 26.05 -46.23
C GLY A 94 7.55 27.21 -45.32
N SER A 95 8.24 28.19 -45.93
CA SER A 95 8.07 29.64 -45.81
C SER A 95 7.66 30.30 -44.47
N ARG A 96 8.50 31.20 -43.95
CA ARG A 96 8.08 32.43 -43.26
C ARG A 96 9.17 33.52 -43.37
N PRO A 97 8.86 34.73 -43.87
CA PRO A 97 9.86 35.79 -44.11
C PRO A 97 10.24 36.56 -42.84
N PRO A 98 11.39 37.27 -42.80
CA PRO A 98 11.80 38.05 -41.64
C PRO A 98 11.16 39.44 -41.65
N PHE A 99 10.34 39.75 -40.63
CA PHE A 99 9.93 41.14 -40.38
C PHE A 99 11.07 41.91 -39.70
N ARG A 100 11.59 42.89 -40.45
CA ARG A 100 12.46 43.99 -39.98
C ARG A 100 11.77 44.75 -38.84
N ARG A 101 12.40 44.78 -37.67
CA ARG A 101 12.04 45.67 -36.55
C ARG A 101 12.90 46.93 -36.66
N THR A 102 12.41 47.97 -37.31
CA THR A 102 12.99 49.32 -37.20
C THR A 102 12.40 50.01 -35.98
N PHE A 103 13.23 50.28 -34.97
CA PHE A 103 12.94 51.25 -33.92
C PHE A 103 13.19 52.66 -34.48
N GLY A 104 12.17 53.52 -34.43
CA GLY A 104 12.33 54.97 -34.56
C GLY A 104 11.81 55.62 -33.27
N PRO A 105 12.49 56.65 -32.72
CA PRO A 105 12.05 57.32 -31.51
C PRO A 105 10.94 58.32 -31.85
N ARG A 106 10.02 58.56 -30.92
CA ARG A 106 8.99 59.60 -31.06
C ARG A 106 8.93 60.47 -29.79
N PRO A 107 8.55 61.75 -29.97
CA PRO A 107 8.96 62.91 -29.18
C PRO A 107 8.20 63.09 -27.87
#